data_AF-A0AAV0XNG1-F1
#
_entry.id   AF-A0AAV0XNG1-F1
#
_cell.length_a   1.000
_cell.length_b   1.000
_cell.length_c   1.000
_cell.angle_alpha   90.00
_cell.angle_beta   90.00
_cell.angle_gamma   90.00
#
_symmetry.space_group_name_H-M   'P 1'
#
loop_
_entity.id
_entity.type
_entity.pdbx_description
1 polymer ?
#
loop_
_entity_poly.entity_id
_entity_poly.type
_entity_poly.pdbx_seq_one_letter_code
_entity_poly.pdbx_strand_id
1 'polypeptide(L)'
;MEYSTPHELSFSGNVAQNWKEWYQQFNIYLIASSKDEENDIRKINILLNLIGPQRVKIYNNFKKKEKTNFNTVVQAFDQYCEPRKNIIFQRYKFGCCIQQEGQSFDDFLTELKTLAATCDYKEDYNMKRKKRSMKRIMVRRRCFKSIQYIMCIRLIVV
;
A
#
# COMPACT_ATOMS: atom_id res chain seq x y z
N MET A 1 -3.94 -30.40 0.82
CA MET A 1 -4.02 -29.09 0.13
C MET A 1 -3.13 -28.14 0.91
N GLU A 2 -2.02 -27.69 0.32
CA GLU A 2 -1.12 -26.72 0.96
C GLU A 2 -1.64 -25.31 0.63
N TYR A 3 -2.23 -24.64 1.62
CA TYR A 3 -2.68 -23.27 1.46
C TYR A 3 -1.48 -22.32 1.60
N SER A 4 -1.32 -21.38 0.68
CA SER A 4 -0.22 -20.40 0.74
C SER A 4 -0.39 -19.52 1.97
N THR A 5 0.55 -19.59 2.90
CA THR A 5 0.61 -18.69 4.05
C THR A 5 0.95 -17.28 3.57
N PRO A 6 0.28 -16.22 4.09
CA PRO A 6 0.66 -14.84 3.80
C PRO A 6 2.13 -14.60 4.14
N HIS A 7 2.86 -13.93 3.25
CA HIS A 7 4.25 -13.53 3.53
C HIS A 7 4.30 -12.46 4.62
N GLU A 8 5.44 -12.32 5.31
CA GLU A 8 5.62 -11.29 6.33
C GLU A 8 5.30 -9.89 5.77
N LEU A 9 4.63 -9.06 6.56
CA LEU A 9 4.28 -7.73 6.08
C LEU A 9 5.53 -6.86 5.90
N SER A 10 5.67 -6.31 4.68
CA SER A 10 6.65 -5.28 4.39
C SER A 10 6.28 -3.92 4.96
N PHE A 11 7.20 -3.31 5.71
CA PHE A 11 7.12 -1.92 6.16
C PHE A 11 7.77 -0.92 5.20
N SER A 12 8.30 -1.38 4.06
CA SER A 12 8.90 -0.48 3.06
C SER A 12 7.82 0.18 2.19
N GLY A 13 8.03 1.45 1.82
CA GLY A 13 7.10 2.19 0.97
C GLY A 13 5.82 2.61 1.67
N ASN A 14 4.66 2.10 1.21
CA ASN A 14 3.35 2.50 1.71
C ASN A 14 2.78 1.48 2.70
N VAL A 15 3.10 1.69 3.98
CA VAL A 15 2.69 0.80 5.07
C VAL A 15 1.17 0.61 5.14
N ALA A 16 0.38 1.64 4.84
CA ALA A 16 -1.08 1.56 4.86
C ALA A 16 -1.61 0.62 3.76
N GLN A 17 -1.06 0.72 2.55
CA GLN A 17 -1.46 -0.15 1.45
C GLN A 17 -1.00 -1.58 1.67
N ASN A 18 0.26 -1.78 2.07
CA ASN A 18 0.82 -3.09 2.36
C ASN A 18 0.01 -3.81 3.45
N TRP A 19 -0.48 -3.06 4.46
CA TRP A 19 -1.36 -3.62 5.49
C TRP A 19 -2.70 -4.09 4.93
N LYS A 20 -3.35 -3.31 4.07
CA LYS A 20 -4.64 -3.68 3.46
C LYS A 20 -4.50 -4.92 2.58
N GLU A 21 -3.47 -4.97 1.75
CA GLU A 21 -3.18 -6.13 0.88
C GLU A 21 -2.87 -7.38 1.70
N TRP A 22 -2.04 -7.24 2.73
CA TRP A 22 -1.69 -8.35 3.61
C TRP A 22 -2.90 -8.85 4.41
N TYR A 23 -3.71 -7.96 4.96
CA TYR A 23 -4.91 -8.33 5.71
C TYR A 23 -5.94 -9.06 4.84
N GLN A 24 -6.06 -8.65 3.56
CA GLN A 24 -6.87 -9.38 2.59
C GLN A 24 -6.36 -10.81 2.37
N GLN A 25 -5.06 -10.99 2.17
CA GLN A 25 -4.45 -12.34 2.05
C GLN A 25 -4.63 -13.16 3.33
N PHE A 26 -4.51 -12.54 4.49
CA PHE A 26 -4.73 -13.17 5.78
C PHE A 26 -6.17 -13.67 5.94
N ASN A 27 -7.17 -12.88 5.55
CA ASN A 27 -8.57 -13.32 5.59
C ASN A 27 -8.85 -14.47 4.63
N ILE A 28 -8.28 -14.44 3.42
CA ILE A 28 -8.37 -15.56 2.48
C ILE A 28 -7.78 -16.82 3.11
N TYR A 29 -6.61 -16.71 3.76
CA TYR A 29 -5.99 -17.83 4.48
C TYR A 29 -6.85 -18.35 5.64
N LEU A 30 -7.46 -17.46 6.45
CA LEU A 30 -8.31 -17.87 7.56
C LEU A 30 -9.51 -18.69 7.07
N ILE A 31 -10.19 -18.22 6.04
CA ILE A 31 -11.37 -18.90 5.45
C ILE A 31 -10.94 -20.21 4.79
N ALA A 32 -9.87 -20.19 3.98
CA ALA A 32 -9.39 -21.38 3.28
C ALA A 32 -8.88 -22.48 4.23
N SER A 33 -8.39 -22.10 5.41
CA SER A 33 -7.95 -23.05 6.44
C SER A 33 -9.03 -23.40 7.47
N SER A 34 -10.27 -22.92 7.29
CA SER A 34 -11.40 -23.10 8.22
C SER A 34 -11.07 -22.67 9.66
N LYS A 35 -10.22 -21.63 9.80
CA LYS A 35 -9.84 -21.04 11.09
C LYS A 35 -10.63 -19.77 11.40
N ASP A 36 -11.56 -19.42 10.54
CA ASP A 36 -12.47 -18.28 10.67
C ASP A 36 -13.53 -18.48 11.75
N GLU A 37 -13.83 -19.72 12.17
CA GLU A 37 -14.74 -20.02 13.28
C GLU A 37 -14.04 -20.14 14.64
N GLU A 38 -12.70 -20.10 14.67
CA GLU A 38 -11.93 -20.23 15.90
C GLU A 38 -12.11 -19.04 16.85
N ASN A 39 -11.81 -19.26 18.13
CA ASN A 39 -11.85 -18.24 19.17
C ASN A 39 -10.94 -17.04 18.83
N ASP A 40 -11.35 -15.84 19.24
CA ASP A 40 -10.63 -14.59 19.00
C ASP A 40 -9.16 -14.66 19.44
N ILE A 41 -8.89 -15.31 20.58
CA ILE A 41 -7.52 -15.51 21.09
C ILE A 41 -6.67 -16.29 20.08
N ARG A 42 -7.21 -17.34 19.45
CA ARG A 42 -6.47 -18.11 18.44
C ARG A 42 -6.27 -17.30 17.17
N LYS A 43 -7.29 -16.58 16.69
CA LYS A 43 -7.18 -15.70 15.52
C LYS A 43 -6.10 -14.63 15.72
N ILE A 44 -6.06 -14.00 16.89
CA ILE A 44 -5.03 -13.01 17.25
C ILE A 44 -3.63 -13.67 17.22
N ASN A 45 -3.47 -14.85 17.82
CA ASN A 45 -2.17 -15.54 17.82
C ASN A 45 -1.74 -15.98 16.42
N ILE A 46 -2.67 -16.43 15.57
CA ILE A 46 -2.39 -16.77 14.16
C ILE A 46 -1.95 -15.51 13.41
N LEU A 47 -2.64 -14.39 13.62
CA LEU A 47 -2.24 -13.10 13.05
C LEU A 47 -0.83 -12.72 13.49
N LEU A 48 -0.53 -12.75 14.78
CA LEU A 48 0.79 -12.40 15.32
C LEU A 48 1.90 -13.33 14.84
N ASN A 49 1.61 -14.60 14.60
CA ASN A 49 2.56 -15.57 14.08
C ASN A 49 2.94 -15.29 12.61
N LEU A 50 1.94 -14.98 11.78
CA LEU A 50 2.15 -14.79 10.32
C LEU A 50 2.68 -13.40 9.96
N ILE A 51 2.34 -12.39 10.77
CA ILE A 51 2.64 -10.99 10.46
C ILE A 51 4.10 -10.59 10.74
N GLY A 52 4.83 -11.41 11.51
CA GLY A 52 6.25 -11.27 11.78
C GLY A 52 6.63 -10.50 13.07
N PRO A 53 7.90 -10.63 13.53
CA PRO A 53 8.36 -10.14 14.83
C PRO A 53 8.29 -8.61 14.99
N GLN A 54 8.41 -7.85 13.90
CA GLN A 54 8.34 -6.37 13.98
C GLN A 54 6.96 -5.89 14.42
N ARG A 55 5.91 -6.60 13.99
CA ARG A 55 4.51 -6.30 14.28
C ARG A 55 4.09 -6.74 15.68
N VAL A 56 4.70 -7.80 16.21
CA VAL A 56 4.52 -8.21 17.61
C VAL A 56 4.96 -7.10 18.57
N LYS A 57 6.05 -6.37 18.24
CA LYS A 57 6.47 -5.19 19.03
C LYS A 57 5.41 -4.09 19.05
N ILE A 58 4.73 -3.86 17.91
CA ILE A 58 3.64 -2.89 17.81
C ILE A 58 2.43 -3.36 18.64
N TYR A 59 2.07 -4.64 18.52
CA TYR A 59 1.01 -5.25 19.31
C TYR A 59 1.26 -5.13 20.82
N ASN A 60 2.51 -5.26 21.27
CA ASN A 60 2.85 -5.09 22.67
C ASN A 60 2.53 -3.69 23.20
N ASN A 61 2.62 -2.66 22.34
CA ASN A 61 2.28 -1.28 22.68
C ASN A 61 0.77 -0.99 22.72
N PHE A 62 -0.08 -1.90 22.25
CA PHE A 62 -1.53 -1.74 22.31
C PHE A 62 -2.05 -1.83 23.75
N LYS A 63 -3.13 -1.11 24.05
CA LYS A 63 -3.76 -1.10 25.37
C LYS A 63 -4.41 -2.44 25.66
N LYS A 64 -4.53 -2.82 26.94
CA LYS A 64 -5.19 -4.09 27.33
C LYS A 64 -6.61 -4.23 26.77
N LYS A 65 -7.36 -3.12 26.66
CA LYS A 65 -8.71 -3.09 26.08
C LYS A 65 -8.75 -3.40 24.58
N GLU A 66 -7.66 -3.18 23.85
CA GLU A 66 -7.56 -3.41 22.41
C GLU A 66 -7.23 -4.88 22.09
N LYS A 67 -6.76 -5.64 23.09
CA LYS A 67 -6.31 -7.05 22.97
C LYS A 67 -7.39 -8.09 23.26
N THR A 68 -8.63 -7.67 23.54
CA THR A 68 -9.70 -8.58 23.98
C THR A 68 -10.36 -9.31 22.82
N ASN A 69 -10.59 -8.59 21.70
CA ASN A 69 -11.33 -9.13 20.57
C ASN A 69 -10.47 -9.05 19.30
N PHE A 70 -10.70 -9.97 18.37
CA PHE A 70 -9.96 -9.97 17.10
C PHE A 70 -10.18 -8.66 16.32
N ASN A 71 -11.44 -8.21 16.25
CA ASN A 71 -11.81 -6.99 15.54
C ASN A 71 -11.16 -5.73 16.14
N THR A 72 -11.01 -5.64 17.47
CA THR A 72 -10.37 -4.48 18.11
C THR A 72 -8.88 -4.43 17.82
N VAL A 73 -8.23 -5.59 17.74
CA VAL A 73 -6.82 -5.69 17.36
C VAL A 73 -6.62 -5.25 15.91
N VAL A 74 -7.47 -5.69 14.99
CA VAL A 74 -7.42 -5.27 13.58
C VAL A 74 -7.59 -3.76 13.46
N GLN A 75 -8.58 -3.17 14.14
CA GLN A 75 -8.80 -1.72 14.15
C GLN A 75 -7.59 -0.94 14.71
N ALA A 76 -6.95 -1.46 15.76
CA ALA A 76 -5.73 -0.84 16.30
C ALA A 76 -4.58 -0.85 15.29
N PHE A 77 -4.44 -1.94 14.51
CA PHE A 77 -3.49 -2.00 13.41
C PHE A 77 -3.85 -1.05 12.26
N ASP A 78 -5.13 -0.93 11.89
CA ASP A 78 -5.59 0.06 10.90
C ASP A 78 -5.19 1.47 11.33
N GLN A 79 -5.47 1.85 12.58
CA GLN A 79 -5.12 3.16 13.14
C GLN A 79 -3.60 3.40 13.20
N TYR A 80 -2.80 2.35 13.39
CA TYR A 80 -1.35 2.46 13.36
C TYR A 80 -0.79 2.63 11.95
N CYS A 81 -1.35 1.90 10.97
CA CYS A 81 -0.84 1.84 9.60
C CYS A 81 -1.36 2.98 8.71
N GLU A 82 -2.63 3.39 8.85
CA GLU A 82 -3.27 4.45 8.03
C GLU A 82 -2.50 5.78 8.04
N PRO A 83 -2.07 6.37 9.19
CA PRO A 83 -1.33 7.64 9.19
C PRO A 83 0.08 7.51 8.60
N ARG A 84 0.60 6.29 8.45
CA ARG A 84 1.92 6.02 7.84
C ARG A 84 1.85 5.86 6.32
N LYS A 85 0.76 6.29 5.70
CA LYS A 85 0.63 6.42 4.25
C LYS A 85 1.63 7.46 3.73
N ASN A 86 2.67 7.00 3.03
CA ASN A 86 3.66 7.89 2.43
C ASN A 86 3.09 8.56 1.16
N ILE A 87 2.34 9.65 1.34
CA ILE A 87 1.67 10.38 0.25
C ILE A 87 2.70 10.92 -0.76
N ILE A 88 3.88 11.34 -0.31
CA ILE A 88 4.94 11.86 -1.19
C ILE A 88 5.42 10.76 -2.14
N PHE A 89 5.68 9.57 -1.61
CA PHE A 89 6.06 8.41 -2.41
C PHE A 89 4.97 7.99 -3.40
N GLN A 90 3.69 8.02 -3.00
CA GLN A 90 2.58 7.72 -3.90
C GLN A 90 2.50 8.73 -5.05
N ARG A 91 2.64 10.03 -4.75
CA ARG A 91 2.66 11.08 -5.79
C ARG A 91 3.84 10.94 -6.74
N TYR A 92 5.00 10.55 -6.23
CA TYR A 92 6.15 10.23 -7.06
C TYR A 92 5.85 9.04 -7.98
N LYS A 93 5.35 7.93 -7.44
CA LYS A 93 4.98 6.73 -8.22
C LYS A 93 3.95 7.05 -9.32
N PHE A 94 2.93 7.84 -9.00
CA PHE A 94 1.95 8.32 -9.97
C PHE A 94 2.56 9.22 -11.05
N GLY A 95 3.46 10.14 -10.67
CA GLY A 95 4.18 11.01 -11.61
C GLY A 95 5.15 10.27 -12.53
N CYS A 96 5.64 9.11 -12.10
CA CYS A 96 6.53 8.23 -12.86
C CYS A 96 5.79 7.13 -13.64
N CYS A 97 4.46 7.02 -13.51
CA CYS A 97 3.68 6.01 -14.23
C CYS A 97 3.67 6.34 -15.74
N ILE A 98 4.28 5.44 -16.51
CA ILE A 98 4.36 5.51 -17.98
C ILE A 98 3.88 4.19 -18.55
N GLN A 99 3.15 4.25 -19.67
CA GLN A 99 2.71 3.07 -20.37
C GLN A 99 3.93 2.28 -20.85
N GLN A 100 4.02 1.01 -20.44
CA GLN A 100 5.10 0.12 -20.84
C GLN A 100 4.95 -0.32 -22.29
N GLU A 101 6.06 -0.70 -22.91
CA GLU A 101 6.04 -1.27 -24.26
C GLU A 101 5.24 -2.58 -24.26
N GLY A 102 4.22 -2.66 -25.13
CA GLY A 102 3.30 -3.80 -25.19
C GLY A 102 2.15 -3.80 -24.15
N GLN A 103 2.10 -2.85 -23.21
CA GLN A 103 0.98 -2.73 -22.27
C GLN A 103 -0.26 -2.18 -22.98
N SER A 104 -1.42 -2.80 -22.77
CA SER A 104 -2.69 -2.30 -23.32
C SER A 104 -3.04 -0.95 -22.70
N PHE A 105 -3.83 -0.15 -23.41
CA PHE A 105 -4.28 1.14 -22.88
C PHE A 105 -5.16 0.98 -21.65
N ASP A 106 -6.01 -0.05 -21.60
CA ASP A 106 -6.93 -0.27 -20.49
C ASP A 106 -6.21 -0.71 -19.21
N ASP A 107 -5.16 -1.53 -19.34
CA ASP A 107 -4.31 -1.92 -18.21
C ASP A 107 -3.56 -0.69 -17.67
N PHE A 108 -2.99 0.11 -18.56
CA PHE A 108 -2.32 1.35 -18.19
C PHE A 108 -3.28 2.34 -17.50
N LEU A 109 -4.50 2.48 -18.03
CA LEU A 109 -5.53 3.35 -17.43
C LEU A 109 -5.94 2.85 -16.05
N THR A 110 -6.05 1.54 -15.87
CA THR A 110 -6.39 0.91 -14.58
C THR A 110 -5.30 1.12 -13.55
N GLU A 111 -4.03 0.94 -13.94
CA GLU A 111 -2.86 1.23 -13.10
C GLU A 111 -2.84 2.72 -12.68
N LEU A 112 -3.04 3.62 -13.65
CA LEU A 112 -3.07 5.06 -13.41
C LEU A 112 -4.20 5.46 -12.43
N LYS A 113 -5.40 4.88 -12.58
CA LYS A 113 -6.53 5.11 -11.65
C LYS A 113 -6.22 4.61 -10.24
N THR A 114 -5.60 3.45 -10.13
CA THR A 114 -5.21 2.85 -8.85
C THR A 114 -4.21 3.74 -8.12
N LEU A 115 -3.18 4.23 -8.84
CA LEU A 115 -2.20 5.16 -8.29
C LEU A 115 -2.80 6.53 -7.94
N ALA A 116 -3.77 7.02 -8.71
CA ALA A 116 -4.44 8.28 -8.42
C ALA A 116 -5.23 8.22 -7.09
N ALA A 117 -5.87 7.09 -6.79
CA ALA A 117 -6.63 6.88 -5.56
C ALA A 117 -5.74 6.95 -4.30
N THR A 118 -4.48 6.53 -4.39
CA THR A 118 -3.55 6.53 -3.25
C THR A 118 -2.83 7.86 -3.04
N CYS A 119 -2.87 8.78 -4.01
CA CYS A 119 -2.12 10.05 -3.97
C CYS A 119 -2.75 11.16 -3.10
N ASP A 120 -3.96 10.92 -2.57
CA ASP A 120 -4.72 11.85 -1.73
C ASP A 120 -4.70 13.28 -2.31
N TYR A 121 -4.99 13.39 -3.61
CA TYR A 121 -5.23 14.68 -4.26
C TYR A 121 -6.59 15.19 -3.78
N LYS A 122 -6.60 15.86 -2.63
CA LYS A 122 -7.76 16.68 -2.23
C LYS A 122 -8.03 17.68 -3.34
N GLU A 123 -9.30 17.97 -3.61
CA GLU A 123 -9.76 18.93 -4.63
C GLU A 123 -9.41 20.37 -4.24
N ASP A 124 -8.14 20.68 -4.01
CA ASP A 124 -7.69 22.05 -3.90
C ASP A 124 -7.60 22.69 -5.29
N TYR A 125 -7.75 24.01 -5.36
CA TYR A 125 -7.64 24.87 -6.55
C TYR A 125 -6.45 24.51 -7.48
N ASN A 126 -5.40 23.89 -6.92
CA ASN A 126 -4.24 23.37 -7.63
C ASN A 126 -4.54 22.19 -8.59
N MET A 127 -5.64 21.46 -8.39
CA MET A 127 -6.11 20.37 -9.26
C MET A 127 -6.61 20.90 -10.60
N LYS A 128 -7.14 22.14 -10.69
CA LYS A 128 -7.49 22.77 -11.99
C LYS A 128 -6.24 23.04 -12.83
N ARG A 129 -5.14 23.49 -12.21
CA ARG A 129 -3.84 23.67 -12.89
C ARG A 129 -3.18 22.34 -13.23
N LYS A 130 -3.15 21.37 -12.31
CA LYS A 130 -2.53 20.06 -12.56
C LYS A 130 -3.34 19.13 -13.46
N LYS A 131 -4.67 19.15 -13.48
CA LYS A 131 -5.48 18.45 -14.51
C LYS A 131 -5.20 19.01 -15.91
N ARG A 132 -5.00 20.32 -16.05
CA ARG A 132 -4.54 20.96 -17.30
C ARG A 132 -3.10 20.55 -17.66
N SER A 133 -2.20 20.45 -16.68
CA SER A 133 -0.84 19.93 -16.89
C SER A 133 -0.81 18.43 -17.19
N MET A 134 -1.69 17.61 -16.60
CA MET A 134 -1.83 16.18 -16.88
C MET A 134 -2.31 15.95 -18.31
N LYS A 135 -3.32 16.72 -18.77
CA LYS A 135 -3.72 16.73 -20.20
C LYS A 135 -2.55 17.13 -21.12
N ARG A 136 -1.65 18.03 -20.68
CA ARG A 136 -0.44 18.39 -21.44
C ARG A 136 0.69 17.35 -21.36
N ILE A 137 0.83 16.63 -20.24
CA ILE A 137 1.82 15.56 -20.03
C ILE A 137 1.44 14.32 -20.84
N MET A 138 0.14 13.97 -20.90
CA MET A 138 -0.39 12.89 -21.75
C MET A 138 -0.20 13.17 -23.25
N VAL A 139 -0.21 14.44 -23.67
CA VAL A 139 0.00 14.85 -25.08
C VAL A 139 1.48 15.02 -25.43
N ARG A 140 2.37 15.30 -24.46
CA ARG A 140 3.82 15.40 -24.70
C ARG A 140 4.49 14.03 -24.68
N ARG A 141 4.23 13.23 -25.72
CA ARG A 141 5.04 12.08 -26.21
C ARG A 141 6.53 12.43 -26.52
N ARG A 142 7.16 13.43 -25.88
CA ARG A 142 8.49 13.94 -26.27
C ARG A 142 9.42 14.47 -25.18
N CYS A 143 9.00 14.58 -23.91
CA CYS A 143 9.87 15.15 -22.86
C CYS A 143 9.95 14.27 -21.61
N PHE A 144 10.54 13.08 -21.73
CA PHE A 144 11.16 12.43 -20.56
C PHE A 144 12.51 11.77 -20.86
N LYS A 145 13.10 12.00 -22.06
CA LYS A 145 14.48 11.57 -22.32
C LYS A 145 15.54 12.42 -21.59
N SER A 146 15.18 13.61 -21.07
CA SER A 146 16.14 14.53 -20.44
C SER A 146 16.05 14.64 -18.91
N ILE A 147 15.01 14.09 -18.26
CA ILE A 147 14.85 14.17 -16.79
C ILE A 147 15.29 12.87 -16.10
N GLN A 148 15.29 11.74 -16.82
CA GLN A 148 15.85 10.48 -16.32
C GLN A 148 17.37 10.58 -16.06
N TYR A 149 18.08 11.47 -16.77
CA TYR A 149 19.50 11.74 -16.55
C TYR A 149 19.80 12.61 -15.31
N ILE A 150 18.88 13.48 -14.89
CA ILE A 150 19.16 14.47 -13.83
C ILE A 150 18.82 13.94 -12.43
N MET A 151 17.86 13.01 -12.30
CA MET A 151 17.54 12.41 -10.99
C MET A 151 18.30 11.10 -10.68
N CYS A 152 18.84 10.39 -11.68
CA CYS A 152 19.66 9.19 -11.43
C CYS A 152 21.10 9.50 -11.00
N ILE A 153 21.64 10.70 -11.28
CA ILE A 153 23.04 11.03 -10.92
C ILE A 153 23.19 11.47 -9.45
N ARG A 154 22.11 11.91 -8.78
CA ARG A 154 22.20 12.50 -7.43
C ARG A 154 22.09 11.51 -6.26
N LEU A 155 21.97 10.20 -6.52
CA LEU A 155 21.91 9.15 -5.49
C LEU A 155 23.13 8.21 -5.51
N ILE A 156 24.18 8.50 -6.30
CA ILE A 156 25.44 7.72 -6.35
C ILE A 156 26.63 8.49 -5.74
N VAL A 157 26.46 9.73 -5.29
CA VAL A 157 27.53 10.48 -4.59
C VAL A 157 27.00 11.07 -3.29
N VAL A 158 26.92 10.23 -2.26
CA VAL A 158 27.43 10.50 -0.90
C VAL A 158 28.00 9.20 -0.37
#